data_AF-A0A315EHK1-F1
#
_entry.id   AF-A0A315EHK1-F1
#
_cell.length_a   1.000
_cell.length_b   1.000
_cell.length_c   1.000
_cell.angle_alpha   90.00
_cell.angle_beta   90.00
_cell.angle_gamma   90.00
#
_symmetry.space_group_name_H-M   'P 1'
#
loop_
_entity.id
_entity.type
_entity.pdbx_description
1 polymer ?
#
loop_
_entity_poly.entity_id
_entity_poly.type
_entity_poly.pdbx_seq_one_letter_code
_entity_poly.pdbx_strand_id
1 'polypeptide(L)'
;MVRIAERMIMACLDHSRAATITIESDDGSSPSVQVPPQVLRVLGQTLGLMARHQPIMLVPEKQELSTVEAANYLNVSRPFLIKEIEAGRLVHRMVGTHRRVKFSDLMDYAKAMREKQQEALDKKAANARELGLEY
;
A
#
# COMPACT_ATOMS: atom_id res chain seq x y z
N MET A 1 24.33 -2.16 7.42
CA MET A 1 23.96 -0.78 7.80
C MET A 1 22.45 -0.53 7.71
N VAL A 2 21.78 -0.74 6.58
CA VAL A 2 20.33 -0.47 6.40
C VAL A 2 19.41 -1.13 7.44
N ARG A 3 19.65 -2.41 7.78
CA ARG A 3 18.86 -3.15 8.79
C ARG A 3 19.02 -2.61 10.22
N ILE A 4 20.17 -2.03 10.54
CA ILE A 4 20.41 -1.41 11.86
C ILE A 4 19.61 -0.11 11.95
N ALA A 5 19.66 0.72 10.89
CA ALA A 5 18.88 1.95 10.80
C ALA A 5 17.36 1.69 10.86
N GLU A 6 16.86 0.67 10.15
CA GLU A 6 15.46 0.21 10.25
C GLU A 6 15.07 -0.06 11.72
N ARG A 7 15.83 -0.91 12.42
CA ARG A 7 15.53 -1.29 13.81
C ARG A 7 15.57 -0.09 14.74
N MET A 8 16.54 0.79 14.60
CA MET A 8 16.66 1.99 15.44
C MET A 8 15.45 2.91 15.27
N ILE A 9 15.05 3.19 14.01
CA ILE A 9 13.89 4.04 13.72
C ILE A 9 12.61 3.42 14.26
N MET A 10 12.39 2.11 14.04
CA MET A 10 11.20 1.41 14.54
C MET A 10 11.14 1.40 16.07
N ALA A 11 12.26 1.12 16.74
CA ALA A 11 12.33 1.15 18.20
C ALA A 11 12.03 2.55 18.77
N CYS A 12 12.56 3.62 18.17
CA CYS A 12 12.26 4.98 18.60
C CYS A 12 10.77 5.36 18.44
N LEU A 13 10.11 4.86 17.41
CA LEU A 13 8.68 5.10 17.16
C LEU A 13 7.77 4.43 18.17
N ASP A 14 8.10 3.21 18.59
CA ASP A 14 7.28 2.44 19.52
C ASP A 14 7.33 3.01 20.95
N HIS A 15 8.40 3.76 21.28
CA HIS A 15 8.64 4.24 22.65
C HIS A 15 8.50 5.76 22.83
N SER A 16 8.77 6.60 21.82
CA SER A 16 9.06 8.04 22.07
C SER A 16 8.01 9.06 21.62
N ARG A 17 6.97 8.69 20.86
CA ARG A 17 5.84 9.55 20.40
C ARG A 17 6.14 10.88 19.66
N ALA A 18 7.34 11.44 19.72
CA ALA A 18 7.81 12.55 18.91
C ALA A 18 9.29 12.31 18.61
N ALA A 19 9.61 12.07 17.34
CA ALA A 19 10.95 11.66 16.96
C ALA A 19 11.61 12.78 16.15
N THR A 20 12.71 13.28 16.71
CA THR A 20 13.59 14.26 16.09
C THR A 20 14.66 13.50 15.32
N ILE A 21 14.92 13.89 14.08
CA ILE A 21 16.03 13.36 13.28
C ILE A 21 17.16 14.38 13.34
N THR A 22 18.35 13.93 13.72
CA THR A 22 19.58 14.72 13.59
C THR A 22 20.32 14.27 12.34
N ILE A 23 20.72 15.22 11.50
CA ILE A 23 21.52 14.96 10.31
C ILE A 23 22.93 15.44 10.63
N GLU A 24 23.91 14.55 10.57
CA GLU A 24 25.31 14.92 10.70
C GLU A 24 25.82 15.36 9.32
N SER A 25 26.36 16.57 9.24
CA SER A 25 26.93 17.15 8.03
C SER A 25 28.45 17.17 8.09
N ASP A 26 29.10 17.11 6.92
CA ASP A 26 30.57 17.07 6.80
C ASP A 26 31.25 18.35 7.34
N ASP A 27 30.49 19.43 7.52
CA ASP A 27 30.94 20.69 8.13
C ASP A 27 30.94 20.65 9.68
N GLY A 28 30.61 19.50 10.27
CA GLY A 28 30.50 19.31 11.72
C GLY A 28 29.21 19.87 12.32
N SER A 29 28.30 20.42 11.50
CA SER A 29 26.98 20.80 11.96
C SER A 29 26.09 19.57 12.12
N SER A 30 25.15 19.65 13.07
CA SER A 30 24.19 18.59 13.36
C SER A 30 22.78 19.16 13.50
N PRO A 31 22.20 19.72 12.41
CA PRO A 31 20.84 20.23 12.45
C PRO A 31 19.85 19.11 12.81
N SER A 32 18.88 19.46 13.65
CA SER A 32 17.83 18.55 14.08
C SER A 32 16.46 19.02 13.56
N VAL A 33 15.64 18.08 13.11
CA VAL A 33 14.30 18.35 12.57
C VAL A 33 13.28 17.46 13.26
N GLN A 34 12.17 18.06 13.71
CA GLN A 34 11.03 17.30 14.21
C GLN A 34 10.28 16.69 13.04
N VAL A 35 10.04 15.38 13.12
CA VAL A 35 9.36 14.64 12.06
C VAL A 35 8.14 13.93 12.65
N PRO A 36 6.96 14.01 12.01
CA PRO A 36 5.79 13.27 12.47
C PRO A 36 6.09 11.76 12.54
N PRO A 37 5.62 11.04 13.58
CA PRO A 37 5.87 9.60 13.73
C PRO A 37 5.47 8.78 12.50
N GLN A 38 4.45 9.22 11.75
CA GLN A 38 4.00 8.57 10.52
C GLN A 38 5.08 8.56 9.44
N VAL A 39 5.82 9.67 9.27
CA VAL A 39 6.86 9.80 8.24
C VAL A 39 8.05 8.89 8.57
N LEU A 40 8.43 8.84 9.84
CA LEU A 40 9.48 7.95 10.31
C LEU A 40 9.10 6.47 10.18
N ARG A 41 7.82 6.14 10.37
CA ARG A 41 7.32 4.78 10.14
C ARG A 41 7.48 4.37 8.68
N VAL A 42 7.14 5.26 7.75
CA VAL A 42 7.37 5.05 6.32
C VAL A 42 8.86 4.84 6.05
N LEU A 43 9.73 5.70 6.59
CA LEU A 43 11.19 5.56 6.43
C LEU A 43 11.70 4.21 6.93
N GLY A 44 11.28 3.77 8.12
CA GLY A 44 11.62 2.46 8.67
C GLY A 44 11.15 1.32 7.76
N GLN A 45 9.90 1.37 7.27
CA GLN A 45 9.37 0.37 6.34
C GLN A 45 10.16 0.32 5.04
N THR A 46 10.48 1.49 4.46
CA THR A 46 11.31 1.62 3.25
C THR A 46 12.68 0.98 3.48
N LEU A 47 13.36 1.29 4.59
CA LEU A 47 14.64 0.67 4.93
C LEU A 47 14.53 -0.85 5.07
N GLY A 48 13.44 -1.36 5.66
CA GLY A 48 13.17 -2.81 5.74
C GLY A 48 13.00 -3.46 4.36
N LEU A 49 12.29 -2.81 3.44
CA LEU A 49 12.14 -3.28 2.05
C LEU A 49 13.50 -3.27 1.32
N MET A 50 14.29 -2.20 1.47
CA MET A 50 15.63 -2.09 0.89
C MET A 50 16.58 -3.17 1.44
N ALA A 51 16.53 -3.44 2.74
CA ALA A 51 17.34 -4.47 3.39
C ALA A 51 17.01 -5.90 2.92
N ARG A 52 15.84 -6.08 2.28
CA ARG A 52 15.40 -7.33 1.66
C ARG A 52 15.57 -7.32 0.13
N HIS A 53 16.20 -6.29 -0.43
CA HIS A 53 16.32 -6.08 -1.88
C HIS A 53 14.96 -6.11 -2.60
N GLN A 54 13.88 -5.72 -1.92
CA GLN A 54 12.55 -5.64 -2.53
C GLN A 54 12.40 -4.32 -3.28
N PRO A 55 11.80 -4.32 -4.49
CA PRO A 55 11.56 -3.09 -5.25
C PRO A 55 10.58 -2.18 -4.51
N ILE A 56 10.83 -0.87 -4.59
CA ILE A 56 10.01 0.17 -3.94
C ILE A 56 9.54 1.13 -5.02
N MET A 57 8.25 1.41 -5.05
CA MET A 57 7.63 2.35 -5.98
C MET A 57 6.95 3.46 -5.20
N LEU A 58 7.35 4.71 -5.43
CA LEU A 58 6.66 5.89 -4.93
C LEU A 58 5.66 6.36 -5.99
N VAL A 59 4.38 6.36 -5.62
CA VAL A 59 3.26 6.70 -6.48
C VAL A 59 2.65 7.98 -5.92
N PRO A 60 2.64 9.11 -6.66
CA PRO A 60 1.93 10.31 -6.24
C PRO A 60 0.46 9.98 -5.95
N GLU A 61 -0.09 10.51 -4.86
CA GLU A 61 -1.49 10.26 -4.47
C GLU A 61 -2.49 10.64 -5.58
N LYS A 62 -2.18 11.73 -6.30
CA LYS A 62 -3.00 12.22 -7.42
C LYS A 62 -2.67 11.53 -8.75
N GLN A 63 -1.90 10.45 -8.74
CA GLN A 63 -1.63 9.70 -9.95
C GLN A 63 -2.92 9.05 -10.44
N GLU A 64 -3.19 9.29 -11.72
CA GLU A 64 -4.23 8.59 -12.45
C GLU A 64 -3.60 7.43 -13.24
N LEU A 65 -4.19 6.26 -13.11
CA LEU A 65 -3.80 5.05 -13.81
C LEU A 65 -4.69 4.81 -15.01
N SER A 66 -4.12 4.30 -16.09
CA SER A 66 -4.88 3.71 -17.19
C SER A 66 -5.60 2.44 -16.73
N THR A 67 -6.60 2.00 -17.49
CA THR A 67 -7.28 0.72 -17.22
C THR A 67 -6.34 -0.49 -17.29
N VAL A 68 -5.22 -0.38 -18.00
CA VAL A 68 -4.22 -1.46 -18.08
C VAL A 68 -3.44 -1.51 -16.78
N GLU A 69 -2.88 -0.37 -16.35
CA GLU A 69 -2.12 -0.27 -15.10
C GLU A 69 -2.98 -0.63 -13.89
N ALA A 70 -4.22 -0.15 -13.84
CA ALA A 70 -5.15 -0.47 -12.75
C ALA A 70 -5.50 -1.97 -12.72
N ALA A 71 -5.70 -2.62 -13.87
CA ALA A 71 -5.97 -4.05 -13.92
C ALA A 71 -4.74 -4.87 -13.48
N ASN A 72 -3.55 -4.47 -13.93
CA ASN A 72 -2.29 -5.09 -13.50
C ASN A 72 -2.07 -4.93 -12.00
N TYR A 73 -2.37 -3.74 -11.45
CA TYR A 73 -2.25 -3.49 -10.01
C TYR A 73 -3.17 -4.41 -9.20
N LEU A 74 -4.42 -4.59 -9.63
CA LEU A 74 -5.37 -5.49 -8.98
C LEU A 74 -5.11 -6.98 -9.27
N ASN A 75 -4.15 -7.29 -10.13
CA ASN A 75 -3.86 -8.64 -10.62
C ASN A 75 -5.10 -9.32 -11.25
N VAL A 76 -5.84 -8.56 -12.06
CA VAL A 76 -7.05 -9.02 -12.77
C VAL A 76 -6.94 -8.74 -14.27
N SER A 77 -7.82 -9.34 -15.05
CA SER A 77 -7.89 -9.04 -16.48
C SER A 77 -8.45 -7.63 -16.73
N ARG A 78 -7.94 -6.94 -17.76
CA ARG A 78 -8.49 -5.64 -18.18
C ARG A 78 -10.00 -5.68 -18.47
N PRO A 79 -10.56 -6.73 -19.14
CA PRO A 79 -11.99 -6.84 -19.32
C PRO A 79 -12.79 -6.90 -18.01
N PHE A 80 -12.26 -7.54 -16.96
CA PHE A 80 -12.88 -7.54 -15.65
C PHE A 80 -12.94 -6.12 -15.08
N LEU A 81 -11.82 -5.39 -15.07
CA LEU A 81 -11.78 -4.01 -14.58
C LEU A 81 -12.79 -3.11 -15.33
N ILE A 82 -12.88 -3.23 -16.65
CA ILE A 82 -13.82 -2.45 -17.46
C ILE A 82 -15.26 -2.73 -17.03
N LYS A 83 -15.63 -3.99 -16.78
CA LYS A 83 -16.98 -4.35 -16.28
C LYS A 83 -17.28 -3.71 -14.92
N GLU A 84 -16.30 -3.66 -14.02
CA GLU A 84 -16.47 -3.03 -12.71
C GLU A 84 -16.68 -1.52 -12.82
N ILE A 85 -15.95 -0.87 -13.74
CA ILE A 85 -16.10 0.56 -14.04
C ILE A 85 -17.47 0.84 -14.65
N GLU A 86 -17.89 0.04 -15.64
CA GLU A 86 -19.19 0.20 -16.32
C GLU A 86 -20.37 -0.07 -15.38
N ALA A 87 -20.19 -0.96 -14.40
CA ALA A 87 -21.17 -1.20 -13.35
C ALA A 87 -21.13 -0.15 -12.22
N GLY A 88 -20.33 0.91 -12.35
CA GLY A 88 -20.23 2.02 -11.40
C GLY A 88 -19.54 1.67 -10.07
N ARG A 89 -18.90 0.50 -9.98
CA ARG A 89 -18.21 0.05 -8.75
C ARG A 89 -16.83 0.66 -8.57
N LEU A 90 -16.20 1.09 -9.66
CA LEU A 90 -14.91 1.78 -9.65
C LEU A 90 -15.04 3.13 -10.36
N VAL A 91 -14.77 4.20 -9.61
CA VAL A 91 -14.83 5.57 -10.12
C VAL A 91 -13.75 5.76 -11.18
N HIS A 92 -14.09 6.46 -12.25
CA HIS A 92 -13.15 6.81 -13.29
C HIS A 92 -13.46 8.21 -13.84
N ARG A 93 -12.45 8.80 -14.48
CA ARG A 93 -12.55 10.02 -15.27
C ARG A 93 -12.22 9.71 -16.72
N MET A 94 -12.84 10.46 -17.64
CA MET A 94 -12.46 10.45 -19.05
C MET A 94 -11.39 11.52 -19.32
N VAL A 95 -10.32 11.12 -20.00
CA VAL A 95 -9.28 12.00 -20.55
C VAL A 95 -9.22 11.73 -22.06
N GLY A 96 -9.84 12.61 -22.84
CA GLY A 96 -10.16 12.33 -24.23
C GLY A 96 -11.04 11.09 -24.36
N THR A 97 -10.58 10.08 -25.10
CA THR A 97 -11.27 8.80 -25.28
C THR A 97 -10.85 7.73 -24.26
N HIS A 98 -9.89 8.03 -23.39
CA HIS A 98 -9.35 7.05 -22.45
C HIS A 98 -9.90 7.23 -21.04
N ARG A 99 -10.20 6.09 -20.40
CA ARG A 99 -10.52 6.05 -18.98
C ARG A 99 -9.26 6.16 -18.13
N ARG A 100 -9.39 6.88 -17.02
CA ARG A 100 -8.37 7.08 -15.99
C ARG A 100 -8.98 6.84 -14.62
N VAL A 101 -8.27 6.10 -13.77
CA VAL A 101 -8.70 5.74 -12.42
C VAL A 101 -7.72 6.36 -11.45
N LYS A 102 -8.19 7.13 -10.46
CA LYS A 102 -7.30 7.66 -9.43
C LYS A 102 -6.75 6.50 -8.60
N PHE A 103 -5.48 6.59 -8.22
CA PHE A 103 -4.85 5.56 -7.43
C PHE A 103 -5.56 5.34 -6.08
N SER A 104 -6.00 6.41 -5.43
CA SER A 104 -6.80 6.36 -4.19
C SER A 104 -8.04 5.50 -4.33
N ASP A 105 -8.84 5.76 -5.37
CA ASP A 105 -10.11 5.07 -5.61
C ASP A 105 -9.86 3.58 -5.93
N LEU A 106 -8.74 3.29 -6.61
CA LEU A 106 -8.29 1.92 -6.86
C LEU A 106 -7.89 1.19 -5.56
N MET A 107 -7.26 1.89 -4.60
CA MET A 107 -6.89 1.31 -3.31
C MET A 107 -8.11 0.95 -2.48
N ASP A 108 -9.10 1.84 -2.43
CA ASP A 108 -10.34 1.62 -1.69
C ASP A 108 -11.11 0.44 -2.29
N TYR A 109 -11.19 0.36 -3.62
CA TYR A 109 -11.77 -0.78 -4.31
C TYR A 109 -11.00 -2.08 -4.03
N ALA A 110 -9.67 -2.06 -4.08
CA ALA A 110 -8.83 -3.23 -3.79
C ALA A 110 -9.03 -3.76 -2.37
N LYS A 111 -9.18 -2.84 -1.40
CA LYS A 111 -9.44 -3.19 0.00
C LYS A 111 -10.79 -3.88 0.15
N ALA A 112 -11.86 -3.28 -0.38
CA ALA A 112 -13.20 -3.88 -0.36
C ALA A 112 -13.24 -5.24 -1.07
N MET A 113 -12.50 -5.39 -2.17
CA MET A 113 -12.38 -6.66 -2.89
C MET A 113 -11.75 -7.76 -2.01
N ARG A 114 -10.66 -7.44 -1.29
CA ARG A 114 -9.99 -8.39 -0.37
C ARG A 114 -10.88 -8.79 0.80
N GLU A 115 -11.59 -7.83 1.39
CA GLU A 115 -12.53 -8.10 2.48
C GLU A 115 -13.62 -9.09 2.02
N LYS A 116 -14.22 -8.86 0.85
CA LYS A 116 -15.22 -9.76 0.28
C LYS A 116 -14.66 -11.15 -0.06
N GLN A 117 -13.41 -11.23 -0.53
CA GLN A 117 -12.74 -12.50 -0.78
C GLN A 117 -12.55 -13.29 0.51
N GLN A 118 -12.11 -12.62 1.59
CA GLN A 118 -11.92 -13.25 2.89
C GLN A 118 -13.26 -13.78 3.44
N GLU A 119 -14.32 -12.98 3.41
CA GLU A 119 -15.66 -13.42 3.83
C GLU A 119 -16.14 -14.65 3.04
N ALA A 120 -15.85 -14.71 1.74
CA ALA A 120 -16.22 -15.86 0.91
C ALA A 120 -15.43 -17.13 1.27
N LEU A 121 -14.15 -16.99 1.61
CA LEU A 121 -13.32 -18.11 2.09
C LEU A 121 -13.81 -18.60 3.45
N ASP A 122 -14.13 -17.69 4.38
CA ASP A 122 -14.63 -18.03 5.71
C ASP A 122 -15.97 -18.78 5.62
N LYS A 123 -16.87 -18.32 4.73
CA LYS A 123 -18.13 -19.02 4.42
C LYS A 123 -17.89 -20.41 3.84
N LYS A 124 -16.96 -20.56 2.89
CA LYS A 124 -16.62 -21.88 2.34
C LYS A 124 -16.07 -22.82 3.41
N ALA A 125 -15.21 -22.32 4.29
CA ALA A 125 -14.66 -23.09 5.40
C ALA A 125 -15.74 -23.50 6.40
N ALA A 126 -16.66 -22.60 6.74
CA ALA A 126 -17.82 -22.91 7.59
C ALA A 126 -18.71 -23.99 6.97
N ASN A 127 -19.05 -23.86 5.68
CA ASN A 127 -19.84 -24.87 4.97
C ASN A 127 -19.13 -26.23 4.93
N ALA A 128 -17.81 -26.27 4.75
CA ALA A 128 -17.05 -27.51 4.76
C ALA A 128 -17.10 -28.20 6.13
N ARG A 129 -17.06 -27.43 7.24
CA ARG A 129 -17.25 -27.94 8.61
C ARG A 129 -18.62 -28.53 8.82
N GLU A 130 -19.68 -27.83 8.40
CA GLU A 130 -21.05 -28.33 8.50
C GLU A 130 -21.27 -29.62 7.71
N LEU A 131 -20.59 -29.76 6.57
CA LEU A 131 -20.65 -30.94 5.72
C LEU A 131 -19.70 -32.07 6.14
N GLY A 132 -18.91 -31.89 7.20
CA GLY A 132 -17.94 -32.90 7.67
C GLY A 132 -16.80 -33.16 6.69
N LEU A 133 -16.45 -32.18 5.85
CA LEU A 133 -15.42 -32.27 4.81
C LEU A 133 -14.04 -31.76 5.28
N GLU A 134 -13.78 -31.74 6.59
CA GLU A 134 -12.45 -31.44 7.13
C GLU A 134 -11.50 -32.62 6.85
N TYR A 135 -10.38 -32.37 6.17
CA TYR A 135 -9.30 -33.34 5.94
C TYR A 135 -8.22 -33.22 7.03
#